data_AF-A0A953M7A5-F1
#
_entry.id   AF-A0A953M7A5-F1
#
_cell.length_a   1.000
_cell.length_b   1.000
_cell.length_c   1.000
_cell.angle_alpha   90.00
_cell.angle_beta   90.00
_cell.angle_gamma   90.00
#
_symmetry.space_group_name_H-M   'P 1'
#
loop_
_entity.id
_entity.type
_entity.pdbx_description
1 polymer ?
#
loop_
_entity_poly.entity_id
_entity_poly.type
_entity_poly.pdbx_seq_one_letter_code
_entity_poly.pdbx_strand_id
1 'polypeptide(L)'
;MRTAILLCLLGLILAFGSCVPAGIGVLRNLDPAVFAEVPVEPGIAITHEVTGLTAARPTQICVEMKIHTTSVQEQTDDFGDRGYQGRYAFHYVYRARDRSGGELDAGQGELRWDDGNGTQRDARVDARGGALTRRHDLARFEAPPDGVASVELMLEPDTEYGAEVEHAKLLFIDDAPGALGYVLAWAGMLLAGLPVLVIGVVLLLARASPPATPGTVVTDERARNLAMACHLSALAGFVVPFGNVVAPLVIWLTQRNLHPLVDDQGRESVNFELTMLVYGLVSLLLVLVLIGFVLLMVLCVAQIVLVIIAALRAQTGERYRYPLTIRFLRG
;
A
#
# COMPACT_ATOMS: atom_id res chain seq x y z
N MET A 1 13.59 -13.40 -26.16
CA MET A 1 13.98 -14.01 -24.87
C MET A 1 14.55 -12.93 -23.98
N ARG A 2 15.56 -12.18 -24.48
CA ARG A 2 16.14 -11.02 -23.79
C ARG A 2 15.11 -10.02 -23.25
N THR A 3 14.17 -9.54 -24.06
CA THR A 3 13.15 -8.55 -23.61
C THR A 3 12.26 -9.06 -22.47
N ALA A 4 11.78 -10.30 -22.55
CA ALA A 4 10.92 -10.87 -21.50
C ALA A 4 11.67 -11.09 -20.18
N ILE A 5 12.93 -11.53 -20.27
CA ILE A 5 13.82 -11.64 -19.10
C ILE A 5 14.09 -10.27 -18.48
N LEU A 6 14.38 -9.24 -19.31
CA LEU A 6 14.59 -7.88 -18.83
C LEU A 6 13.34 -7.32 -18.11
N LEU A 7 12.14 -7.57 -18.63
CA LEU A 7 10.90 -7.18 -17.97
C LEU A 7 10.70 -7.93 -16.65
N CYS A 8 11.02 -9.23 -16.57
CA CYS A 8 10.98 -9.96 -15.30
C CYS A 8 11.93 -9.36 -14.28
N LEU A 9 13.19 -9.11 -14.67
CA LEU A 9 14.20 -8.55 -13.77
C LEU A 9 13.81 -7.15 -13.31
N LEU A 10 13.35 -6.28 -14.22
CA LEU A 10 12.89 -4.94 -13.88
C LEU A 10 11.67 -4.98 -12.94
N GLY A 11 10.68 -5.83 -13.24
CA GLY A 11 9.50 -6.00 -12.41
C GLY A 11 9.84 -6.51 -11.00
N LEU A 12 10.76 -7.47 -10.88
CA LEU A 12 11.28 -7.94 -9.60
C LEU A 12 11.97 -6.81 -8.82
N ILE A 13 12.87 -6.06 -9.46
CA ILE A 13 13.57 -4.94 -8.83
C ILE A 13 12.57 -3.91 -8.29
N LEU A 14 11.55 -3.55 -9.07
CA LEU A 14 10.53 -2.59 -8.64
C LEU A 14 9.63 -3.13 -7.52
N ALA A 15 9.19 -4.39 -7.63
CA ALA A 15 8.33 -5.02 -6.64
C ALA A 15 9.05 -5.21 -5.29
N PHE A 16 10.28 -5.73 -5.28
CA PHE A 16 11.08 -5.85 -4.07
C PHE A 16 11.58 -4.49 -3.57
N GLY A 17 11.88 -3.57 -4.49
CA GLY A 17 12.25 -2.19 -4.16
C GLY A 17 11.15 -1.43 -3.44
N SER A 18 9.87 -1.78 -3.64
CA SER A 18 8.75 -1.20 -2.91
C SER A 18 8.84 -1.41 -1.39
N CYS A 19 9.48 -2.50 -0.94
CA CYS A 19 9.67 -2.77 0.49
C CYS A 19 10.58 -1.75 1.18
N VAL A 20 11.45 -1.05 0.43
CA VAL A 20 12.42 -0.10 0.99
C VAL A 20 11.74 1.19 1.49
N PRO A 21 10.93 1.92 0.70
CA PRO A 21 10.17 3.07 1.21
C PRO A 21 9.26 2.71 2.38
N ALA A 22 8.57 1.57 2.31
CA ALA A 22 7.70 1.10 3.39
C ALA A 22 8.49 0.86 4.68
N GLY A 23 9.61 0.16 4.60
CA GLY A 23 10.50 -0.09 5.74
C GLY A 23 11.07 1.20 6.34
N ILE A 24 11.51 2.14 5.51
CA ILE A 24 12.02 3.45 5.97
C ILE A 24 10.91 4.24 6.68
N GLY A 25 9.68 4.25 6.15
CA GLY A 25 8.55 4.91 6.78
C GLY A 25 8.22 4.34 8.17
N VAL A 26 8.24 3.02 8.31
CA VAL A 26 8.02 2.35 9.61
C VAL A 26 9.15 2.68 10.59
N LEU A 27 10.41 2.62 10.15
CA LEU A 27 11.57 2.91 11.00
C LEU A 27 11.56 4.36 11.52
N ARG A 28 11.27 5.35 10.65
CA ARG A 28 11.20 6.76 11.08
C ARG A 28 10.08 7.05 12.07
N ASN A 29 8.99 6.27 12.04
CA ASN A 29 7.92 6.39 13.04
C ASN A 29 8.30 5.76 14.38
N LEU A 30 9.08 4.68 14.37
CA LEU A 30 9.52 3.97 15.58
C LEU A 30 10.67 4.69 16.29
N ASP A 31 11.61 5.27 15.56
CA ASP A 31 12.77 5.96 16.13
C ASP A 31 12.98 7.30 15.40
N PRO A 32 12.17 8.31 15.73
CA PRO A 32 12.31 9.61 15.09
C PRO A 32 13.63 10.26 15.48
N ALA A 33 14.26 10.95 14.54
CA ALA A 33 15.45 11.73 14.80
C ALA A 33 15.11 12.92 15.69
N VAL A 34 15.24 12.74 17.01
CA VAL A 34 15.09 13.81 18.00
C VAL A 34 16.25 14.78 17.83
N PHE A 35 15.92 16.02 17.49
CA PHE A 35 16.88 17.06 17.18
C PHE A 35 17.32 17.83 18.43
N ALA A 36 16.38 18.05 19.37
CA ALA A 36 16.65 18.69 20.65
C ALA A 36 15.75 18.09 21.74
N GLU A 37 16.30 17.98 22.95
CA GLU A 37 15.60 17.55 24.17
C GLU A 37 15.73 18.62 25.25
N VAL A 38 14.60 19.07 25.80
CA VAL A 38 14.57 20.10 26.84
C VAL A 38 13.83 19.58 28.05
N PRO A 39 14.42 19.56 29.25
CA PRO A 39 13.71 19.18 30.47
C PRO A 39 12.49 20.09 30.72
N VAL A 40 11.38 19.47 31.10
CA VAL A 40 10.12 20.16 31.46
C VAL A 40 9.78 19.81 32.91
N GLU A 41 9.48 20.81 33.72
CA GLU A 41 8.94 20.63 35.07
C GLU A 41 7.45 21.03 35.08
N PRO A 42 6.54 20.14 35.51
CA PRO A 42 5.12 20.48 35.60
C PRO A 42 4.88 21.70 36.50
N GLY A 43 3.99 22.59 36.07
CA GLY A 43 3.63 23.84 36.74
C GLY A 43 4.58 25.01 36.45
N ILE A 44 5.67 24.79 35.72
CA ILE A 44 6.64 25.83 35.35
C ILE A 44 6.66 25.98 33.84
N ALA A 45 6.35 27.19 33.35
CA ALA A 45 6.49 27.50 31.93
C ALA A 45 7.97 27.51 31.54
N ILE A 46 8.31 26.81 30.47
CA ILE A 46 9.65 26.81 29.88
C ILE A 46 9.63 27.52 28.54
N THR A 47 10.72 28.19 28.20
CA THR A 47 10.94 28.77 26.87
C THR A 47 12.30 28.31 26.36
N HIS A 48 12.33 27.72 25.17
CA HIS A 48 13.55 27.22 24.57
C HIS A 48 13.68 27.67 23.11
N GLU A 49 14.86 28.16 22.76
CA GLU A 49 15.22 28.48 21.37
C GLU A 49 15.85 27.24 20.73
N VAL A 50 15.19 26.71 19.70
CA VAL A 50 15.67 25.60 18.89
C VAL A 50 16.35 26.16 17.66
N THR A 51 17.62 25.79 17.45
CA THR A 51 18.44 26.28 16.34
C THR A 51 18.87 25.15 15.43
N GLY A 52 18.91 25.40 14.12
CA GLY A 52 19.40 24.42 13.14
C GLY A 52 18.30 23.54 12.55
N LEU A 53 17.04 23.98 12.64
CA LEU A 53 15.91 23.36 11.95
C LEU A 53 16.10 23.44 10.43
N THR A 54 15.70 22.40 9.71
CA THR A 54 15.73 22.40 8.26
C THR A 54 14.68 23.37 7.72
N ALA A 55 15.15 24.49 7.16
CA ALA A 55 14.29 25.56 6.64
C ALA A 55 13.16 25.04 5.72
N ALA A 56 11.95 25.58 5.92
CA ALA A 56 10.74 25.25 5.17
C ALA A 56 10.33 23.76 5.23
N ARG A 57 10.76 23.03 6.27
CA ARG A 57 10.26 21.69 6.57
C ARG A 57 9.38 21.66 7.81
N PRO A 58 8.38 20.76 7.86
CA PRO A 58 7.55 20.62 9.04
C PRO A 58 8.37 20.07 10.21
N THR A 59 8.35 20.79 11.32
CA THR A 59 8.92 20.37 12.60
C THR A 59 7.78 19.95 13.54
N GLN A 60 7.88 18.76 14.12
CA GLN A 60 6.91 18.27 15.10
C GLN A 60 7.39 18.58 16.52
N ILE A 61 6.51 19.20 17.32
CA ILE A 61 6.69 19.36 18.76
C ILE A 61 6.08 18.13 19.44
N CYS A 62 6.85 17.48 20.32
CA CYS A 62 6.37 16.39 21.15
C CYS A 62 6.71 16.62 22.62
N VAL A 63 5.95 16.00 23.51
CA VAL A 63 6.27 15.93 24.93
C VAL A 63 6.37 14.47 25.33
N GLU A 64 7.55 14.05 25.79
CA GLU A 64 7.75 12.72 26.37
C GLU A 64 7.78 12.80 27.88
N MET A 65 7.01 11.96 28.55
CA MET A 65 6.86 11.96 30.00
C MET A 65 7.01 10.54 30.53
N LYS A 66 7.80 10.41 31.59
CA LYS A 66 7.76 9.26 32.49
C LYS A 66 6.77 9.58 33.61
N ILE A 67 5.64 8.89 33.61
CA ILE A 67 4.49 9.16 34.45
C ILE A 67 4.35 8.04 35.47
N HIS A 68 4.12 8.41 36.72
CA HIS A 68 3.68 7.52 37.78
C HIS A 68 2.21 7.82 38.11
N THR A 69 1.37 6.80 38.18
CA THR A 69 -0.05 6.96 38.51
C THR A 69 -0.55 5.82 39.38
N THR A 70 -1.42 6.15 40.34
CA THR A 70 -2.16 5.16 41.15
C THR A 70 -3.55 4.89 40.58
N SER A 71 -4.00 5.72 39.64
CA SER A 71 -5.29 5.62 38.98
C SER A 71 -5.16 4.73 37.76
N VAL A 72 -5.97 3.66 37.69
CA VAL A 72 -5.91 2.70 36.59
C VAL A 72 -7.28 2.39 36.01
N GLN A 73 -7.29 2.05 34.72
CA GLN A 73 -8.44 1.49 34.03
C GLN A 73 -8.19 0.00 33.80
N GLU A 74 -9.05 -0.86 34.33
CA GLU A 74 -9.05 -2.28 33.99
C GLU A 74 -9.54 -2.45 32.55
N GLN A 75 -8.81 -3.25 31.78
CA GLN A 75 -9.13 -3.62 30.41
C GLN A 75 -9.07 -5.14 30.30
N THR A 76 -10.06 -5.75 29.69
CA THR A 76 -10.03 -7.16 29.34
C THR A 76 -9.72 -7.27 27.85
N ASP A 77 -8.71 -8.05 27.50
CA ASP A 77 -8.39 -8.30 26.09
C ASP A 77 -9.36 -9.29 25.44
N ASP A 78 -9.22 -9.49 24.12
CA ASP A 78 -10.08 -10.39 23.35
C ASP A 78 -9.98 -11.86 23.79
N PHE A 79 -8.98 -12.22 24.59
CA PHE A 79 -8.77 -13.57 25.14
C PHE A 79 -9.28 -13.72 26.57
N GLY A 80 -9.82 -12.65 27.17
CA GLY A 80 -10.34 -12.65 28.53
C GLY A 80 -9.28 -12.38 29.61
N ASP A 81 -8.05 -12.05 29.22
CA ASP A 81 -6.99 -11.70 30.17
C ASP A 81 -7.16 -10.25 30.64
N ARG A 82 -7.00 -10.06 31.96
CA ARG A 82 -7.15 -8.76 32.61
C ARG A 82 -5.84 -7.99 32.59
N GLY A 83 -5.85 -6.82 31.96
CA GLY A 83 -4.79 -5.83 31.99
C GLY A 83 -5.22 -4.54 32.69
N TYR A 84 -4.24 -3.71 33.02
CA TYR A 84 -4.46 -2.39 33.63
C TYR A 84 -3.74 -1.32 32.81
N GLN A 85 -4.42 -0.22 32.52
CA GLN A 85 -3.82 0.97 31.92
C GLN A 85 -3.75 2.10 32.94
N GLY A 86 -2.60 2.78 33.01
CA GLY A 86 -2.42 3.93 33.89
C GLY A 86 -3.16 5.14 33.35
N ARG A 87 -4.01 5.77 34.16
CA ARG A 87 -4.77 6.96 33.80
C ARG A 87 -4.03 8.22 34.23
N TYR A 88 -4.04 9.21 33.35
CA TYR A 88 -3.50 10.54 33.57
C TYR A 88 -4.17 11.54 32.61
N ALA A 89 -4.21 12.81 33.01
CA ALA A 89 -4.62 13.91 32.13
C ALA A 89 -3.84 15.19 32.50
N PHE A 90 -2.90 15.59 31.65
CA PHE A 90 -2.09 16.79 31.87
C PHE A 90 -2.51 17.89 30.90
N HIS A 91 -2.96 19.03 31.42
CA HIS A 91 -3.21 20.19 30.59
C HIS A 91 -1.90 20.79 30.09
N TYR A 92 -1.89 21.25 28.85
CA TYR A 92 -0.74 21.96 28.30
C TYR A 92 -1.17 23.21 27.53
N VAL A 93 -0.28 24.20 27.51
CA VAL A 93 -0.34 25.37 26.64
C VAL A 93 1.03 25.52 25.99
N TYR A 94 1.07 25.71 24.68
CA TYR A 94 2.33 26.00 23.97
C TYR A 94 2.18 27.14 22.99
N ARG A 95 3.31 27.80 22.70
CA ARG A 95 3.45 28.82 21.66
C ARG A 95 4.79 28.66 20.97
N ALA A 96 4.76 28.56 19.65
CA ALA A 96 5.94 28.57 18.79
C ALA A 96 6.02 29.92 18.07
N ARG A 97 7.20 30.54 18.09
CA ARG A 97 7.47 31.84 17.46
C ARG A 97 8.76 31.81 16.65
N ASP A 98 8.81 32.64 15.62
CA ASP A 98 10.05 32.91 14.90
C ASP A 98 10.96 33.88 15.70
N ARG A 99 12.16 34.13 15.18
CA ARG A 99 13.12 35.06 15.79
C ARG A 99 12.62 36.51 15.90
N SER A 100 11.72 36.93 15.01
CA SER A 100 11.11 38.27 15.05
C SER A 100 9.98 38.39 16.07
N GLY A 101 9.57 37.26 16.67
CA GLY A 101 8.44 37.16 17.59
C GLY A 101 7.10 36.91 16.88
N GLY A 102 7.11 36.67 15.56
CA GLY A 102 5.95 36.24 14.79
C GLY A 102 5.49 34.86 15.24
N GLU A 103 4.17 34.67 15.38
CA GLU A 103 3.59 33.39 15.78
C GLU A 103 3.67 32.39 14.62
N LEU A 104 4.33 31.25 14.87
CA LEU A 104 4.39 30.12 13.93
C LEU A 104 3.20 29.19 14.15
N ASP A 105 2.90 28.91 15.42
CA ASP A 105 1.78 28.08 15.85
C ASP A 105 1.53 28.28 17.36
N ALA A 106 0.31 28.03 17.82
CA ALA A 106 -0.03 28.08 19.24
C ALA A 106 -1.24 27.20 19.54
N GLY A 107 -1.28 26.61 20.73
CA GLY A 107 -2.37 25.75 21.10
C GLY A 107 -2.39 25.39 22.58
N GLN A 108 -3.49 24.77 22.99
CA GLN A 108 -3.67 24.22 24.32
C GLN A 108 -4.55 22.99 24.24
N GLY A 109 -4.41 22.08 25.20
CA GLY A 109 -5.17 20.84 25.23
C GLY A 109 -4.85 20.00 26.45
N GLU A 110 -5.20 18.71 26.38
CA GLU A 110 -4.90 17.72 27.40
C GLU A 110 -4.12 16.56 26.79
N LEU A 111 -3.05 16.15 27.47
CA LEU A 111 -2.33 14.92 27.21
C LEU A 111 -2.98 13.81 28.02
N ARG A 112 -3.78 12.96 27.36
CA ARG A 112 -4.59 11.95 28.05
C ARG A 112 -4.05 10.54 27.82
N TRP A 113 -4.46 9.62 28.66
CA TRP A 113 -4.09 8.20 28.52
C TRP A 113 -4.84 7.52 27.34
N ASP A 114 -6.00 8.04 26.94
CA ASP A 114 -6.94 7.45 25.98
C ASP A 114 -7.07 8.19 24.65
N ASP A 115 -6.27 9.23 24.40
CA ASP A 115 -6.34 10.06 23.19
C ASP A 115 -5.92 9.37 21.89
N GLY A 116 -5.34 8.16 21.98
CA GLY A 116 -4.80 7.43 20.84
C GLY A 116 -3.62 8.12 20.15
N ASN A 117 -3.13 9.23 20.71
CA ASN A 117 -2.06 10.03 20.16
C ASN A 117 -0.74 9.66 20.84
N GLY A 118 0.33 9.55 20.05
CA GLY A 118 1.65 9.27 20.55
C GLY A 118 2.03 7.79 20.69
N THR A 119 3.11 7.52 21.43
CA THR A 119 3.69 6.18 21.61
C THR A 119 3.98 5.89 23.07
N GLN A 120 3.74 4.65 23.50
CA GLN A 120 3.95 4.21 24.87
C GLN A 120 5.08 3.17 24.95
N ARG A 121 5.94 3.28 25.97
CA ARG A 121 7.03 2.33 26.27
C ARG A 121 7.14 2.13 27.78
N ASP A 122 7.84 1.06 28.17
CA ASP A 122 8.19 0.73 29.56
C ASP A 122 7.01 0.73 30.56
N ALA A 123 5.81 0.46 30.08
CA ALA A 123 4.62 0.44 30.91
C ALA A 123 4.63 -0.78 31.85
N ARG A 124 4.67 -0.49 33.14
CA ARG A 124 4.51 -1.47 34.22
C ARG A 124 3.39 -0.97 35.12
N VAL A 125 2.17 -1.35 34.77
CA VAL A 125 0.95 -0.93 35.47
C VAL A 125 0.19 -2.18 35.92
N ASP A 126 -0.19 -2.21 37.19
CA ASP A 126 -1.04 -3.23 37.78
C ASP A 126 -2.27 -2.61 38.44
N ALA A 127 -3.05 -3.41 39.19
CA ALA A 127 -4.26 -2.96 39.86
C ALA A 127 -4.07 -1.81 40.87
N ARG A 128 -2.85 -1.57 41.34
CA ARG A 128 -2.49 -0.52 42.31
C ARG A 128 -1.90 0.72 41.66
N GLY A 129 -1.71 0.72 40.34
CA GLY A 129 -0.98 1.75 39.63
C GLY A 129 0.34 1.26 39.06
N GLY A 130 1.22 2.21 38.78
CA GLY A 130 2.56 1.94 38.27
C GLY A 130 3.14 3.10 37.49
N ALA A 131 4.09 2.78 36.62
CA ALA A 131 4.79 3.78 35.82
C ALA A 131 4.76 3.42 34.33
N LEU A 132 4.78 4.45 33.49
CA LEU A 132 4.89 4.31 32.03
C LEU A 132 5.65 5.49 31.44
N THR A 133 6.23 5.29 30.26
CA THR A 133 6.78 6.39 29.45
C THR A 133 5.86 6.59 28.25
N ARG A 134 5.38 7.83 28.05
CA ARG A 134 4.53 8.18 26.91
C ARG A 134 5.04 9.44 26.23
N ARG A 135 5.22 9.36 24.91
CA ARG A 135 5.43 10.52 24.04
C ARG A 135 4.11 10.92 23.42
N HIS A 136 3.74 12.19 23.54
CA HIS A 136 2.60 12.83 22.92
C HIS A 136 3.04 13.76 21.79
N ASP A 137 2.36 13.68 20.65
CA ASP A 137 2.64 14.54 19.50
C ASP A 137 1.68 15.76 19.57
N LEU A 138 2.22 16.97 19.79
CA LEU A 138 1.43 18.19 20.00
C LEU A 138 0.94 18.81 18.67
N ALA A 139 1.84 19.50 17.98
CA ALA A 139 1.55 20.20 16.74
C ALA A 139 2.78 20.26 15.83
N ARG A 140 2.55 20.63 14.56
CA ARG A 140 3.60 20.85 13.57
C ARG A 140 3.56 22.29 13.09
N PHE A 141 4.74 22.88 12.96
CA PHE A 141 4.92 24.18 12.32
C PHE A 141 5.97 24.07 11.22
N GLU A 142 5.91 24.96 10.22
CA GLU A 142 6.97 25.05 9.22
C GLU A 142 8.17 25.80 9.80
N ALA A 143 9.34 25.17 9.74
CA ALA A 143 10.57 25.77 10.24
C ALA A 143 10.89 27.08 9.51
N PRO A 144 11.19 28.17 10.24
CA PRO A 144 11.54 29.46 9.64
C PRO A 144 12.75 29.36 8.69
N PRO A 145 12.91 30.31 7.74
CA PRO A 145 14.01 30.29 6.78
C PRO A 145 15.41 30.34 7.40
N ASP A 146 15.53 30.93 8.60
CA ASP A 146 16.78 31.00 9.36
C ASP A 146 17.02 29.77 10.26
N GLY A 147 16.09 28.80 10.24
CA GLY A 147 16.18 27.54 10.98
C GLY A 147 16.08 27.71 12.49
N VAL A 148 15.51 28.82 12.98
CA VAL A 148 15.40 29.11 14.41
C VAL A 148 13.95 29.38 14.82
N ALA A 149 13.51 28.68 15.87
CA ALA A 149 12.20 28.90 16.47
C ALA A 149 12.31 28.92 18.01
N SER A 150 11.52 29.78 18.65
CA SER A 150 11.35 29.81 20.09
C SER A 150 10.05 29.10 20.45
N VAL A 151 10.12 28.09 21.32
CA VAL A 151 8.94 27.36 21.78
C VAL A 151 8.81 27.52 23.29
N GLU A 152 7.67 28.08 23.68
CA GLU A 152 7.21 28.19 25.06
C GLU A 152 6.21 27.06 25.31
N LEU A 153 6.37 26.33 26.41
CA LEU A 153 5.48 25.24 26.83
C LEU A 153 5.26 25.35 28.34
N MET A 154 3.99 25.25 28.74
CA MET A 154 3.58 25.05 30.13
C MET A 154 2.78 23.75 30.20
N LEU A 155 3.24 22.81 31.02
CA LEU A 155 2.55 21.57 31.33
C LEU A 155 2.03 21.68 32.76
N GLU A 156 0.72 21.59 32.97
CA GLU A 156 0.12 21.68 34.30
C GLU A 156 0.11 20.30 34.99
N PRO A 157 0.13 20.27 36.34
CA PRO A 157 -0.07 19.03 37.09
C PRO A 157 -1.41 18.36 36.77
N ASP A 158 -1.46 17.03 36.87
CA ASP A 158 -2.72 16.29 36.72
C ASP A 158 -3.61 16.50 37.94
N THR A 159 -4.78 17.09 37.69
CA THR A 159 -5.80 17.34 38.71
C THR A 159 -6.99 16.37 38.65
N GLU A 160 -7.08 15.54 37.61
CA GLU A 160 -8.18 14.59 37.38
C GLU A 160 -7.87 13.22 37.99
N TYR A 161 -6.67 12.69 37.76
CA TYR A 161 -6.26 11.35 38.20
C TYR A 161 -5.12 11.36 39.22
N GLY A 162 -4.50 12.53 39.45
CA GLY A 162 -3.40 12.69 40.41
C GLY A 162 -2.12 11.96 39.98
N ALA A 163 -1.91 11.81 38.66
CA ALA A 163 -0.66 11.28 38.15
C ALA A 163 0.49 12.29 38.34
N GLU A 164 1.68 11.77 38.63
CA GLU A 164 2.89 12.57 38.81
C GLU A 164 3.85 12.30 37.65
N VAL A 165 4.54 13.36 37.20
CA VAL A 165 5.58 13.26 36.18
C VAL A 165 6.93 13.17 36.89
N GLU A 166 7.62 12.04 36.73
CA GLU A 166 8.98 11.85 37.26
C GLU A 166 10.00 12.64 36.42
N HIS A 167 9.86 12.56 35.09
CA HIS A 167 10.67 13.29 34.13
C HIS A 167 9.83 13.62 32.90
N ALA A 168 9.90 14.86 32.42
CA ALA A 168 9.35 15.25 31.14
C ALA A 168 10.40 15.94 30.26
N LYS A 169 10.27 15.74 28.96
CA LYS A 169 11.10 16.34 27.93
C LYS A 169 10.25 16.89 26.80
N LEU A 170 10.54 18.11 26.40
CA LEU A 170 10.09 18.67 25.13
C LEU A 170 11.05 18.21 24.04
N LEU A 171 10.50 17.58 23.01
CA LEU A 171 11.23 17.02 21.88
C LEU A 171 10.87 17.76 20.60
N PHE A 172 11.87 17.99 19.77
CA PHE A 172 11.70 18.51 18.41
C PHE A 172 12.13 17.45 17.42
N ILE A 173 11.23 17.06 16.53
CA ILE A 173 11.51 16.12 15.44
C ILE A 173 11.53 16.93 14.15
N ASP A 174 12.74 17.15 13.62
CA ASP A 174 12.96 17.78 12.33
C ASP A 174 12.82 16.75 11.20
N ASP A 175 12.32 17.18 10.04
CA ASP A 175 12.06 16.32 8.88
C ASP A 175 11.25 15.07 9.27
N ALA A 176 10.10 15.23 9.91
CA ALA A 176 9.12 14.16 10.07
C ALA A 176 8.26 14.07 8.79
N PRO A 177 8.70 13.39 7.70
CA PRO A 177 7.87 13.24 6.52
C PRO A 177 6.54 12.62 6.95
N GLY A 178 5.43 13.18 6.46
CA GLY A 178 4.16 12.51 6.60
C GLY A 178 4.28 11.10 6.04
N ALA A 179 3.72 10.10 6.74
CA ALA A 179 3.72 8.70 6.31
C ALA A 179 3.24 8.55 4.85
N LEU A 180 2.40 9.48 4.40
CA LEU A 180 1.87 9.56 3.04
C LEU A 180 2.95 9.48 1.94
N GLY A 181 4.09 10.17 2.08
CA GLY A 181 5.12 10.18 1.03
C GLY A 181 5.72 8.79 0.80
N TYR A 182 6.02 8.06 1.88
CA TYR A 182 6.52 6.70 1.82
C TYR A 182 5.47 5.70 1.36
N VAL A 183 4.21 5.87 1.80
CA VAL A 183 3.09 5.04 1.38
C VAL A 183 2.84 5.19 -0.13
N LEU A 184 2.86 6.42 -0.65
CA LEU A 184 2.69 6.68 -2.08
C LEU A 184 3.86 6.10 -2.90
N ALA A 185 5.10 6.23 -2.42
CA ALA A 185 6.26 5.62 -3.07
C ALA A 185 6.17 4.08 -3.08
N TRP A 186 5.82 3.46 -1.95
CA TRP A 186 5.58 2.02 -1.84
C TRP A 186 4.48 1.57 -2.81
N ALA A 187 3.31 2.20 -2.77
CA ALA A 187 2.17 1.85 -3.60
C ALA A 187 2.49 2.02 -5.09
N GLY A 188 3.12 3.13 -5.48
CA GLY A 188 3.51 3.41 -6.85
C GLY A 188 4.50 2.38 -7.40
N MET A 189 5.52 2.02 -6.62
CA MET A 189 6.52 1.02 -7.04
C MET A 189 5.91 -0.39 -7.15
N LEU A 190 5.01 -0.76 -6.24
CA LEU A 190 4.31 -2.04 -6.30
C LEU A 190 3.35 -2.12 -7.51
N LEU A 191 2.56 -1.08 -7.72
CA LEU A 191 1.61 -0.97 -8.84
C LEU A 191 2.30 -0.91 -10.20
N ALA A 192 3.52 -0.38 -10.28
CA ALA A 192 4.31 -0.40 -11.52
C ALA A 192 5.07 -1.73 -11.69
N GLY A 193 5.70 -2.24 -10.64
CA GLY A 193 6.57 -3.41 -10.70
C GLY A 193 5.83 -4.72 -10.98
N LEU A 194 4.69 -4.92 -10.33
CA LEU A 194 3.95 -6.18 -10.43
C LEU A 194 3.38 -6.42 -11.84
N PRO A 195 2.72 -5.46 -12.52
CA PRO A 195 2.31 -5.63 -13.92
C PRO A 195 3.49 -5.90 -14.86
N VAL A 196 4.62 -5.20 -14.68
CA VAL A 196 5.82 -5.39 -15.51
C VAL A 196 6.38 -6.81 -15.36
N LEU A 197 6.44 -7.31 -14.12
CA LEU A 197 6.82 -8.69 -13.83
C LEU A 197 5.88 -9.68 -14.51
N VAL A 198 4.57 -9.47 -14.37
CA VAL A 198 3.54 -10.34 -14.98
C VAL A 198 3.66 -10.35 -16.50
N ILE A 199 3.83 -9.19 -17.14
CA ILE A 199 4.05 -9.10 -18.59
C ILE A 199 5.29 -9.91 -18.98
N GLY A 200 6.40 -9.76 -18.25
CA GLY A 200 7.62 -10.52 -18.49
C GLY A 200 7.39 -12.04 -18.43
N VAL A 201 6.74 -12.51 -17.36
CA VAL A 201 6.42 -13.94 -17.15
C VAL A 201 5.48 -14.46 -18.24
N VAL A 202 4.42 -13.72 -18.56
CA VAL A 202 3.45 -14.08 -19.60
C VAL A 202 4.14 -14.18 -20.96
N LEU A 203 5.04 -13.25 -21.29
CA LEU A 203 5.81 -13.30 -22.52
C LEU A 203 6.78 -14.50 -22.57
N LEU A 204 7.31 -14.95 -21.42
CA LEU A 204 8.09 -16.19 -21.34
C LEU A 204 7.19 -17.41 -21.58
N LEU A 205 6.02 -17.46 -20.94
CA LEU A 205 5.07 -18.56 -21.09
C LEU A 205 4.52 -18.66 -22.53
N ALA A 206 4.15 -17.54 -23.14
CA ALA A 206 3.67 -17.49 -24.52
C ALA A 206 4.72 -17.93 -25.57
N ARG A 207 6.00 -17.86 -25.20
CA ARG A 207 7.11 -18.37 -26.02
C ARG A 207 7.36 -19.86 -25.84
N ALA A 208 6.99 -20.43 -24.70
CA ALA A 208 7.06 -21.86 -24.47
C ALA A 208 6.00 -22.63 -25.31
N SER A 209 5.00 -21.92 -25.86
CA SER A 209 4.04 -22.50 -26.80
C SER A 209 4.76 -22.95 -28.09
N PRO A 210 4.55 -24.19 -28.57
CA PRO A 210 5.23 -24.71 -29.75
C PRO A 210 5.04 -23.80 -30.97
N PRO A 211 6.09 -23.59 -31.80
CA PRO A 211 5.94 -22.85 -33.05
C PRO A 211 5.03 -23.60 -34.03
N ALA A 212 4.36 -22.86 -34.91
CA ALA A 212 3.53 -23.45 -35.96
C ALA A 212 4.37 -24.34 -36.89
N THR A 213 3.83 -25.50 -37.28
CA THR A 213 4.49 -26.41 -38.21
C THR A 213 4.51 -25.79 -39.61
N PRO A 214 5.68 -25.70 -40.29
CA PRO A 214 5.76 -25.20 -41.66
C PRO A 214 4.79 -25.96 -42.58
N GLY A 215 3.98 -25.23 -43.36
CA GLY A 215 2.96 -25.79 -44.25
C GLY A 215 1.54 -25.91 -43.68
N THR A 216 1.32 -25.56 -42.41
CA THR A 216 -0.01 -25.58 -41.76
C THR A 216 -0.67 -24.19 -41.60
N VAL A 217 -0.01 -23.14 -42.09
CA VAL A 217 -0.49 -21.76 -42.01
C VAL A 217 -1.64 -21.56 -43.00
N VAL A 218 -2.79 -21.12 -42.49
CA VAL A 218 -3.98 -20.88 -43.30
C VAL A 218 -3.86 -19.51 -44.00
N THR A 219 -3.99 -19.48 -45.32
CA THR A 219 -3.82 -18.25 -46.11
C THR A 219 -5.11 -17.47 -46.37
N ASP A 220 -6.28 -18.08 -46.11
CA ASP A 220 -7.60 -17.44 -46.27
C ASP A 220 -7.73 -16.23 -45.33
N GLU A 221 -7.73 -15.04 -45.93
CA GLU A 221 -7.80 -13.76 -45.22
C GLU A 221 -9.06 -13.66 -44.35
N ARG A 222 -10.21 -14.13 -44.86
CA ARG A 222 -11.46 -14.06 -44.11
C ARG A 222 -11.40 -14.93 -42.87
N ALA A 223 -10.91 -16.16 -43.00
CA ALA A 223 -10.70 -17.04 -41.86
C ALA A 223 -9.73 -16.44 -40.82
N ARG A 224 -8.63 -15.82 -41.26
CA ARG A 224 -7.65 -15.18 -40.35
C ARG A 224 -8.24 -14.00 -39.60
N ASN A 225 -8.97 -13.12 -40.30
CA ASN A 225 -9.60 -11.96 -39.68
C ASN A 225 -10.68 -12.38 -38.67
N LEU A 226 -11.47 -13.41 -38.98
CA LEU A 226 -12.47 -13.96 -38.05
C LEU A 226 -11.83 -14.67 -36.85
N ALA A 227 -10.73 -15.40 -37.06
CA ALA A 227 -9.98 -16.04 -35.97
C ALA A 227 -9.35 -15.01 -35.04
N MET A 228 -8.76 -13.95 -35.59
CA MET A 228 -8.27 -12.80 -34.82
C MET A 228 -9.42 -12.11 -34.06
N ALA A 229 -10.57 -11.91 -34.70
CA ALA A 229 -11.75 -11.31 -34.08
C ALA A 229 -12.27 -12.15 -32.91
N CYS A 230 -12.23 -13.48 -32.98
CA CYS A 230 -12.54 -14.34 -31.83
C CYS A 230 -11.69 -13.97 -30.62
N HIS A 231 -10.37 -13.85 -30.77
CA HIS A 231 -9.50 -13.47 -29.65
C HIS A 231 -9.77 -12.05 -29.16
N LEU A 232 -9.77 -11.05 -30.05
CA LEU A 232 -9.95 -9.65 -29.64
C LEU A 232 -11.32 -9.35 -29.04
N SER A 233 -12.37 -10.04 -29.49
CA SER A 233 -13.73 -9.86 -28.96
C SER A 233 -13.83 -10.21 -27.48
N ALA A 234 -12.91 -11.03 -26.95
CA ALA A 234 -12.85 -11.33 -25.52
C ALA A 234 -12.60 -10.09 -24.65
N LEU A 235 -11.99 -9.03 -25.19
CA LEU A 235 -11.80 -7.77 -24.47
C LEU A 235 -13.13 -7.03 -24.20
N ALA A 236 -14.23 -7.43 -24.85
CA ALA A 236 -15.55 -6.87 -24.57
C ALA A 236 -16.00 -7.06 -23.11
N GLY A 237 -15.43 -8.04 -22.39
CA GLY A 237 -15.70 -8.25 -20.96
C GLY A 237 -15.30 -7.09 -20.06
N PHE A 238 -14.40 -6.21 -20.52
CA PHE A 238 -14.03 -4.99 -19.78
C PHE A 238 -15.11 -3.90 -19.83
N VAL A 239 -16.07 -4.01 -20.76
CA VAL A 239 -17.14 -3.01 -20.95
C VAL A 239 -18.50 -3.61 -20.61
N VAL A 240 -18.74 -4.85 -21.04
CA VAL A 240 -20.02 -5.55 -20.87
C VAL A 240 -19.79 -6.79 -20.00
N PRO A 241 -20.50 -6.97 -18.88
CA PRO A 241 -20.40 -8.17 -18.07
C PRO A 241 -20.58 -9.45 -18.89
N PHE A 242 -19.71 -10.44 -18.69
CA PHE A 242 -19.64 -11.69 -19.46
C PHE A 242 -19.35 -11.53 -20.96
N GLY A 243 -19.11 -10.32 -21.45
CA GLY A 243 -18.76 -10.03 -22.83
C GLY A 243 -17.51 -10.78 -23.30
N ASN A 244 -16.60 -11.09 -22.37
CA ASN A 244 -15.39 -11.85 -22.67
C ASN A 244 -15.64 -13.27 -23.14
N VAL A 245 -16.72 -13.92 -22.71
CA VAL A 245 -17.10 -15.25 -23.20
C VAL A 245 -18.14 -15.15 -24.31
N VAL A 246 -19.14 -14.29 -24.15
CA VAL A 246 -20.28 -14.21 -25.08
C VAL A 246 -19.83 -13.75 -26.47
N ALA A 247 -18.98 -12.73 -26.55
CA ALA A 247 -18.55 -12.19 -27.83
C ALA A 247 -17.76 -13.21 -28.70
N PRO A 248 -16.68 -13.87 -28.20
CA PRO A 248 -16.00 -14.90 -28.96
C PRO A 248 -16.90 -16.10 -29.27
N LEU A 249 -17.79 -16.48 -28.35
CA LEU A 249 -18.71 -17.59 -28.54
C LEU A 249 -19.64 -17.35 -29.73
N VAL A 250 -20.20 -16.15 -29.87
CA VAL A 250 -21.07 -15.79 -31.01
C VAL A 250 -20.31 -15.85 -32.33
N ILE A 251 -19.10 -15.28 -32.40
CA ILE A 251 -18.28 -15.33 -33.62
C ILE A 251 -17.95 -16.79 -33.96
N TRP A 252 -17.49 -17.57 -32.98
CA TRP A 252 -17.15 -18.97 -33.18
C TRP A 252 -18.34 -19.79 -33.66
N LEU A 253 -19.50 -19.72 -32.98
CA LEU A 253 -20.66 -20.54 -33.33
C LEU A 253 -21.23 -20.25 -34.73
N THR A 254 -21.13 -19.01 -35.21
CA THR A 254 -21.63 -18.64 -36.54
C THR A 254 -20.67 -19.00 -37.67
N GLN A 255 -19.37 -19.08 -37.40
CA GLN A 255 -18.33 -19.24 -38.43
C GLN A 255 -17.62 -20.61 -38.40
N ARG A 256 -17.75 -21.39 -37.31
CA ARG A 256 -17.03 -22.66 -37.10
C ARG A 256 -17.21 -23.70 -38.22
N ASN A 257 -18.40 -23.77 -38.82
CA ASN A 257 -18.67 -24.76 -39.87
C ASN A 257 -18.16 -24.31 -41.25
N LEU A 258 -17.74 -23.05 -41.40
CA LEU A 258 -17.29 -22.46 -42.66
C LEU A 258 -15.77 -22.42 -42.76
N HIS A 259 -15.08 -22.14 -41.65
CA HIS A 259 -13.63 -21.91 -41.64
C HIS A 259 -12.95 -22.78 -40.57
N PRO A 260 -12.14 -23.80 -40.94
CA PRO A 260 -11.44 -24.68 -39.98
C PRO A 260 -10.45 -23.99 -39.04
N LEU A 261 -9.92 -22.81 -39.43
CA LEU A 261 -9.11 -21.99 -38.53
C LEU A 261 -9.97 -21.36 -37.43
N VAL A 262 -11.16 -20.87 -37.79
CA VAL A 262 -12.08 -20.22 -36.86
C VAL A 262 -12.66 -21.23 -35.87
N ASP A 263 -12.98 -22.44 -36.31
CA ASP A 263 -13.45 -23.49 -35.39
C ASP A 263 -12.43 -23.80 -34.28
N ASP A 264 -11.16 -23.83 -34.63
CA ASP A 264 -10.09 -24.14 -33.70
C ASP A 264 -9.74 -22.96 -32.79
N GLN A 265 -9.52 -21.78 -33.37
CA GLN A 265 -9.09 -20.59 -32.64
C GLN A 265 -10.23 -19.95 -31.86
N GLY A 266 -11.46 -19.98 -32.38
CA GLY A 266 -12.65 -19.55 -31.65
C GLY A 266 -12.92 -20.43 -30.42
N ARG A 267 -12.82 -21.76 -30.58
CA ARG A 267 -12.95 -22.70 -29.46
C ARG A 267 -11.86 -22.51 -28.41
N GLU A 268 -10.62 -22.29 -28.85
CA GLU A 268 -9.50 -22.00 -27.96
C GLU A 268 -9.71 -20.69 -27.18
N SER A 269 -10.15 -19.62 -27.85
CA SER A 269 -10.51 -18.34 -27.21
C SER A 269 -11.58 -18.54 -26.13
N VAL A 270 -12.69 -19.23 -26.46
CA VAL A 270 -13.76 -19.50 -25.49
C VAL A 270 -13.27 -20.35 -24.31
N ASN A 271 -12.43 -21.36 -24.54
CA ASN A 271 -11.84 -22.16 -23.47
C ASN A 271 -10.96 -21.33 -22.54
N PHE A 272 -10.14 -20.44 -23.09
CA PHE A 272 -9.31 -19.53 -22.30
C PHE A 272 -10.17 -18.60 -21.46
N GLU A 273 -11.21 -18.00 -22.04
CA GLU A 273 -12.08 -17.06 -21.32
C GLU A 273 -12.91 -17.72 -20.23
N LEU A 274 -13.37 -18.96 -20.45
CA LEU A 274 -13.96 -19.77 -19.38
C LEU A 274 -12.95 -20.09 -18.27
N THR A 275 -11.68 -20.34 -18.62
CA THR A 275 -10.61 -20.56 -17.64
C THR A 275 -10.35 -19.29 -16.83
N MET A 276 -10.28 -18.13 -17.48
CA MET A 276 -10.09 -16.84 -16.83
C MET A 276 -11.24 -16.51 -15.89
N LEU A 277 -12.49 -16.85 -16.24
CA LEU A 277 -13.63 -16.72 -15.34
C LEU A 277 -13.47 -17.59 -14.08
N VAL A 278 -13.06 -18.86 -14.23
CA VAL A 278 -12.83 -19.74 -13.07
C VAL A 278 -11.73 -19.19 -12.17
N TYR A 279 -10.59 -18.77 -12.73
CA TYR A 279 -9.52 -18.15 -11.96
C TYR A 279 -9.95 -16.85 -11.30
N GLY A 280 -10.77 -16.05 -11.98
CA GLY A 280 -11.35 -14.82 -11.46
C GLY A 280 -12.28 -15.05 -10.28
N LEU A 281 -13.15 -16.06 -10.34
CA LEU A 281 -14.05 -16.43 -9.24
C LEU A 281 -13.28 -16.91 -8.01
N VAL A 282 -12.26 -17.76 -8.19
CA VAL A 282 -11.38 -18.20 -7.09
C VAL A 282 -10.66 -17.00 -6.48
N SER A 283 -10.12 -16.11 -7.32
CA SER A 283 -9.43 -14.90 -6.86
C SER A 283 -10.38 -13.95 -6.12
N LEU A 284 -11.64 -13.85 -6.53
CA LEU A 284 -12.66 -13.06 -5.85
C LEU A 284 -12.94 -13.59 -4.43
N LEU A 285 -13.00 -14.91 -4.24
CA LEU A 285 -13.11 -15.49 -2.89
C LEU A 285 -11.89 -15.15 -2.02
N LEU A 286 -10.70 -15.16 -2.63
CA LEU A 286 -9.44 -14.83 -1.95
C LEU A 286 -9.28 -13.33 -1.65
N VAL A 287 -10.17 -12.46 -2.15
CA VAL A 287 -10.20 -11.03 -1.77
C VAL A 287 -10.44 -10.86 -0.27
N LEU A 288 -11.18 -11.79 0.35
CA LEU A 288 -11.45 -11.77 1.80
C LEU A 288 -10.19 -11.85 2.66
N VAL A 289 -9.11 -12.40 2.13
CA VAL A 289 -7.79 -12.48 2.77
C VAL A 289 -6.75 -11.61 2.06
N LEU A 290 -7.21 -10.58 1.33
CA LEU A 290 -6.45 -9.57 0.59
C LEU A 290 -5.61 -10.06 -0.60
N ILE A 291 -5.16 -11.33 -0.61
CA ILE A 291 -4.35 -11.87 -1.72
C ILE A 291 -5.12 -11.91 -3.05
N GLY A 292 -6.46 -11.96 -3.00
CA GLY A 292 -7.31 -11.93 -4.19
C GLY A 292 -7.12 -10.68 -5.06
N PHE A 293 -6.85 -9.51 -4.47
CA PHE A 293 -6.60 -8.27 -5.24
C PHE A 293 -5.37 -8.40 -6.14
N VAL A 294 -4.29 -8.98 -5.60
CA VAL A 294 -3.04 -9.22 -6.33
C VAL A 294 -3.31 -10.20 -7.48
N LEU A 295 -4.02 -11.30 -7.21
CA LEU A 295 -4.34 -12.31 -8.22
C LEU A 295 -5.22 -11.76 -9.34
N LEU A 296 -6.26 -10.97 -9.02
CA LEU A 296 -7.13 -10.33 -10.02
C LEU A 296 -6.34 -9.39 -10.94
N MET A 297 -5.38 -8.64 -10.40
CA MET A 297 -4.51 -7.78 -11.21
C MET A 297 -3.60 -8.60 -12.13
N VAL A 298 -3.00 -9.68 -11.62
CA VAL A 298 -2.19 -10.61 -12.43
C VAL A 298 -3.02 -11.21 -13.57
N LEU A 299 -4.23 -11.67 -13.28
CA LEU A 299 -5.14 -12.25 -14.26
C LEU A 299 -5.53 -11.24 -15.34
N CYS A 300 -5.88 -10.01 -14.96
CA CYS A 300 -6.23 -8.94 -15.90
C CYS A 300 -5.09 -8.66 -16.89
N VAL A 301 -3.86 -8.48 -16.38
CA VAL A 301 -2.69 -8.23 -17.23
C VAL A 301 -2.39 -9.44 -18.12
N ALA A 302 -2.43 -10.66 -17.57
CA ALA A 302 -2.19 -11.88 -18.34
C ALA A 302 -3.22 -12.08 -19.46
N GLN A 303 -4.51 -11.81 -19.19
CA GLN A 303 -5.59 -11.90 -20.16
C GLN A 303 -5.33 -10.99 -21.36
N ILE A 304 -5.08 -9.70 -21.11
CA ILE A 304 -4.84 -8.71 -22.16
C ILE A 304 -3.64 -9.12 -23.02
N VAL A 305 -2.51 -9.45 -22.40
CA VAL A 305 -1.28 -9.80 -23.12
C VAL A 305 -1.47 -11.06 -23.95
N LEU A 306 -2.04 -12.12 -23.38
CA LEU A 306 -2.23 -13.39 -24.09
C LEU A 306 -3.26 -13.25 -25.23
N VAL A 307 -4.35 -12.51 -25.02
CA VAL A 307 -5.34 -12.23 -26.08
C VAL A 307 -4.71 -11.49 -27.25
N ILE A 308 -3.88 -10.48 -27.00
CA ILE A 308 -3.17 -9.75 -28.05
C ILE A 308 -2.22 -10.69 -28.81
N ILE A 309 -1.45 -11.54 -28.12
CA ILE A 309 -0.55 -12.50 -28.76
C ILE A 309 -1.32 -13.51 -29.62
N ALA A 310 -2.43 -14.04 -29.10
CA ALA A 310 -3.28 -14.99 -29.81
C ALA A 310 -3.88 -14.37 -31.07
N ALA A 311 -4.39 -13.13 -30.96
CA ALA A 311 -4.94 -12.36 -32.06
C ALA A 311 -3.90 -12.14 -33.17
N LEU A 312 -2.69 -11.69 -32.82
CA LEU A 312 -1.61 -11.46 -33.79
C LEU A 312 -1.18 -12.75 -34.50
N ARG A 313 -1.13 -13.89 -33.80
CA ARG A 313 -0.82 -15.18 -34.42
C ARG A 313 -1.97 -15.71 -35.29
N ALA A 314 -3.21 -15.53 -34.86
CA ALA A 314 -4.37 -15.88 -35.69
C ALA A 314 -4.41 -15.05 -36.98
N GLN A 315 -3.99 -13.79 -36.92
CA GLN A 315 -3.86 -12.90 -38.08
C GLN A 315 -2.82 -13.38 -39.10
N THR A 316 -1.75 -14.06 -38.66
CA THR A 316 -0.78 -14.71 -39.57
C THR A 316 -1.27 -16.07 -40.08
N GLY A 317 -2.38 -16.59 -39.57
CA GLY A 317 -2.95 -17.89 -39.93
C GLY A 317 -2.40 -19.04 -39.09
N GLU A 318 -1.71 -18.74 -38.00
CA GLU A 318 -1.18 -19.71 -37.05
C GLU A 318 -2.24 -20.10 -36.02
N ARG A 319 -2.14 -21.34 -35.53
CA ARG A 319 -2.97 -21.84 -34.44
C ARG A 319 -2.28 -21.57 -33.11
N TYR A 320 -2.80 -20.64 -32.32
CA TYR A 320 -2.29 -20.39 -30.98
C TYR A 320 -2.98 -21.30 -29.96
N ARG A 321 -2.27 -21.62 -28.87
CA ARG A 321 -2.79 -22.31 -27.69
C ARG A 321 -2.41 -21.50 -26.46
N TYR A 322 -3.41 -21.13 -25.68
CA TYR A 322 -3.16 -20.37 -24.47
C TYR A 322 -2.49 -21.27 -23.41
N PRO A 323 -1.45 -20.77 -22.72
CA PRO A 323 -0.89 -21.49 -21.59
C PRO A 323 -1.93 -21.60 -20.45
N LEU A 324 -1.82 -22.63 -19.62
CA LEU A 324 -2.65 -22.82 -18.41
C LEU A 324 -4.17 -22.82 -18.67
N THR A 325 -4.60 -23.19 -19.87
CA THR A 325 -6.01 -23.21 -20.28
C THR A 325 -6.64 -24.56 -20.03
N ILE A 326 -7.83 -24.56 -19.41
CA ILE A 326 -8.66 -25.74 -19.23
C ILE A 326 -9.52 -25.91 -20.49
N ARG A 327 -9.42 -27.07 -21.15
CA ARG A 327 -10.16 -27.36 -22.39
C ARG A 327 -11.55 -27.93 -22.09
N PHE A 328 -12.50 -27.03 -21.81
CA PHE A 328 -13.91 -27.36 -21.59
C PHE A 328 -14.57 -27.89 -22.87
N LEU A 329 -14.41 -27.14 -23.96
CA LEU A 329 -14.90 -27.48 -25.29
C LEU A 329 -13.86 -28.33 -26.01
N ARG A 330 -14.21 -29.58 -26.31
CA ARG A 330 -13.36 -30.57 -27.01
C ARG A 330 -13.81 -30.74 -28.46
N GLY A 331 -12.86 -30.97 -29.35
CA GLY A 331 -13.05 -31.19 -30.79
C GLY A 331 -11.92 -32.03 -31.34
#